data_AF-A0AAD9N2T0-F1
#
_entry.id   AF-A0AAD9N2T0-F1
#
_cell.length_a   1.000
_cell.length_b   1.000
_cell.length_c   1.000
_cell.angle_alpha   90.00
_cell.angle_beta   90.00
_cell.angle_gamma   90.00
#
_symmetry.space_group_name_H-M   'P 1'
#
loop_
_entity.id
_entity.type
_entity.pdbx_description
1 polymer ?
#
loop_
_entity_poly.entity_id
_entity_poly.type
_entity_poly.pdbx_seq_one_letter_code
_entity_poly.pdbx_strand_id
1 'polypeptide(L)'
;MCCVGDTRKHCEHRIIVWSWNKIVISFFRTEDRVKLACITRNTRKFNGLKYCGALNNKRGPFRKCLRNKREAGQNFYRSCMYDACANQRNTRLVKKLACESVDAFAGVCGEKLLQRNWRNRTGCRCPGELVWTKCGRECTRTCRKPNIKCSFKCVAKCQCPRSRPYQQGISCLDARMCRKLKLWQPV
;
A
#
# COMPACT_ATOMS: atom_id res chain seq x y z
N MET A 1 -6.85 -12.44 1.16
CA MET A 1 -5.74 -13.16 0.50
C MET A 1 -6.36 -14.19 -0.42
N CYS A 2 -5.97 -14.22 -1.70
CA CYS A 2 -6.32 -15.32 -2.59
C CYS A 2 -5.12 -16.27 -2.66
N CYS A 3 -5.33 -17.54 -2.34
CA CYS A 3 -4.37 -18.61 -2.59
C CYS A 3 -4.75 -19.36 -3.88
N VAL A 4 -3.71 -19.88 -4.52
CA VAL A 4 -3.66 -20.53 -5.83
C VAL A 4 -4.21 -21.96 -5.74
N GLY A 5 -4.96 -22.37 -6.78
CA GLY A 5 -5.16 -23.77 -7.15
C GLY A 5 -6.59 -24.29 -7.02
N ASP A 6 -7.46 -24.01 -8.01
CA ASP A 6 -8.36 -25.01 -8.62
C ASP A 6 -9.03 -24.39 -9.87
N THR A 7 -9.23 -25.21 -10.90
CA THR A 7 -9.72 -24.82 -12.22
C THR A 7 -11.24 -24.61 -12.24
N ARG A 8 -11.67 -23.45 -12.76
CA ARG A 8 -13.05 -23.05 -13.09
C ARG A 8 -14.04 -23.01 -11.92
N LYS A 9 -14.33 -21.80 -11.45
CA LYS A 9 -15.63 -21.11 -11.57
C LYS A 9 -15.60 -19.85 -10.69
N HIS A 10 -15.84 -18.70 -11.33
CA HIS A 10 -16.35 -17.47 -10.73
C HIS A 10 -15.88 -17.12 -9.31
N CYS A 11 -14.86 -16.27 -9.21
CA CYS A 11 -14.60 -15.47 -8.01
C CYS A 11 -15.73 -14.43 -7.85
N GLU A 12 -16.90 -14.87 -7.42
CA GLU A 12 -17.88 -13.96 -6.81
C GLU A 12 -17.42 -13.66 -5.38
N HIS A 13 -17.27 -12.37 -5.07
CA HIS A 13 -17.10 -11.87 -3.71
C HIS A 13 -18.40 -12.03 -2.90
N ARG A 14 -18.86 -13.26 -2.66
CA ARG A 14 -19.87 -13.56 -1.65
C ARG A 14 -19.17 -14.17 -0.45
N ILE A 15 -18.84 -13.32 0.52
CA ILE A 15 -18.58 -13.81 1.88
C ILE A 15 -19.89 -14.44 2.35
N ILE A 16 -19.89 -15.76 2.49
CA ILE A 16 -21.01 -16.57 2.97
C ILE A 16 -21.07 -16.33 4.50
N VAL A 17 -21.87 -15.34 4.93
CA VAL A 17 -22.09 -14.90 6.34
C VAL A 17 -23.08 -15.83 7.08
N TRP A 18 -22.99 -17.15 6.90
CA TRP A 18 -24.04 -18.08 7.37
C TRP A 18 -23.92 -18.49 8.84
N SER A 19 -22.93 -17.98 9.58
CA SER A 19 -22.69 -18.32 10.98
C SER A 19 -22.58 -17.10 11.91
N TRP A 20 -23.03 -15.93 11.45
CA TRP A 20 -22.99 -14.71 12.27
C TRP A 20 -24.40 -14.41 12.80
N ASN A 21 -24.50 -14.03 14.08
CA ASN A 21 -25.77 -13.63 14.66
C ASN A 21 -26.37 -12.44 13.88
N LYS A 22 -27.70 -12.35 13.78
CA LYS A 22 -28.43 -11.35 12.95
C LYS A 22 -28.00 -9.91 13.22
N ILE A 23 -27.60 -9.59 14.45
CA ILE A 23 -27.09 -8.29 14.88
C ILE A 23 -25.76 -7.95 14.18
N VAL A 24 -24.88 -8.94 13.99
CA VAL A 24 -23.59 -8.70 13.34
C VAL A 24 -23.76 -8.58 11.83
N ILE A 25 -24.68 -9.35 11.24
CA ILE A 25 -25.04 -9.23 9.82
C ILE A 25 -25.60 -7.83 9.50
N SER A 26 -26.48 -7.28 10.34
CA SER A 26 -27.04 -5.93 10.14
C SER A 26 -25.99 -4.83 10.31
N PHE A 27 -25.04 -5.01 11.23
CA PHE A 27 -23.89 -4.11 11.40
C PHE A 27 -22.97 -4.08 10.17
N PHE A 28 -22.56 -5.24 9.63
CA PHE A 28 -21.79 -5.30 8.38
C PHE A 28 -22.54 -4.67 7.20
N ARG A 29 -23.85 -4.94 7.08
CA ARG A 29 -24.70 -4.43 6.00
C ARG A 29 -24.92 -2.90 6.07
N THR A 30 -24.81 -2.29 7.24
CA THR A 30 -24.88 -0.82 7.40
C THR A 30 -23.52 -0.18 7.11
N GLU A 31 -22.42 -0.79 7.53
CA GLU A 31 -21.07 -0.32 7.23
C GLU A 31 -20.77 -0.30 5.73
N ASP A 32 -21.20 -1.34 4.99
CA ASP A 32 -21.07 -1.41 3.52
C ASP A 32 -21.94 -0.38 2.80
N ARG A 33 -23.14 -0.06 3.31
CA ARG A 33 -23.98 1.04 2.77
C ARG A 33 -23.32 2.40 2.99
N VAL A 34 -22.70 2.64 4.15
CA VAL A 34 -21.98 3.88 4.44
C VAL A 34 -20.74 4.01 3.54
N LYS A 35 -20.00 2.92 3.32
CA LYS A 35 -18.85 2.90 2.41
C LYS A 35 -19.27 3.12 0.96
N LEU A 36 -20.35 2.49 0.50
CA LEU A 36 -20.90 2.70 -0.84
C LEU A 36 -21.38 4.15 -1.03
N ALA A 37 -22.04 4.73 -0.02
CA ALA A 37 -22.45 6.13 -0.04
C ALA A 37 -21.26 7.10 -0.03
N CYS A 38 -20.15 6.73 0.62
CA CYS A 38 -18.90 7.49 0.55
C CYS A 38 -18.27 7.41 -0.85
N ILE A 39 -18.24 6.22 -1.46
CA ILE A 39 -17.71 6.06 -2.82
C ILE A 39 -18.49 7.01 -3.74
N THR A 40 -19.81 7.03 -3.70
CA THR A 40 -20.61 7.93 -4.55
C THR A 40 -20.37 9.42 -4.24
N ARG A 41 -20.34 9.82 -2.95
CA ARG A 41 -20.19 11.23 -2.56
C ARG A 41 -18.78 11.80 -2.70
N ASN A 42 -17.77 11.04 -2.27
CA ASN A 42 -16.38 11.48 -2.20
C ASN A 42 -15.53 11.06 -3.42
N THR A 43 -16.15 10.45 -4.45
CA THR A 43 -15.45 10.11 -5.71
C THR A 43 -14.68 11.32 -6.25
N ARG A 44 -15.26 12.53 -6.25
CA ARG A 44 -14.57 13.72 -6.76
C ARG A 44 -13.28 14.04 -6.00
N LYS A 45 -13.24 13.81 -4.69
CA LYS A 45 -12.06 14.09 -3.83
C LYS A 45 -10.99 13.00 -3.96
N PHE A 46 -11.38 11.73 -3.81
CA PHE A 46 -10.42 10.61 -3.74
C PHE A 46 -10.04 10.02 -5.10
N ASN A 47 -10.79 10.33 -6.17
CA ASN A 47 -10.42 9.95 -7.54
C ASN A 47 -9.40 10.90 -8.18
N GLY A 48 -8.87 11.88 -7.43
CA GLY A 48 -7.77 12.72 -7.90
C GLY A 48 -6.45 11.95 -8.02
N LEU A 49 -5.53 12.44 -8.86
CA LEU A 49 -4.18 11.86 -9.01
C LEU A 49 -3.37 11.86 -7.71
N LYS A 50 -3.68 12.77 -6.78
CA LYS A 50 -3.04 12.81 -5.46
C LYS A 50 -3.58 11.75 -4.49
N TYR A 51 -4.58 10.98 -4.88
CA TYR A 51 -5.21 9.94 -4.08
C TYR A 51 -5.31 8.66 -4.92
N CYS A 52 -6.47 7.98 -4.91
CA CYS A 52 -6.65 6.69 -5.56
C CYS A 52 -6.68 6.79 -7.09
N GLY A 53 -7.07 7.94 -7.65
CA GLY A 53 -7.23 8.11 -9.10
C GLY A 53 -5.98 7.80 -9.93
N ALA A 54 -4.78 7.93 -9.35
CA ALA A 54 -3.55 7.55 -10.04
C ALA A 54 -3.53 6.08 -10.50
N LEU A 55 -4.17 5.19 -9.74
CA LEU A 55 -4.14 3.74 -9.91
C LEU A 55 -5.00 3.24 -11.08
N ASN A 56 -5.96 4.03 -11.56
CA ASN A 56 -6.87 3.64 -12.64
C ASN A 56 -6.90 4.65 -13.80
N ASN A 57 -6.12 5.73 -13.72
CA ASN A 57 -6.07 6.75 -14.76
C ASN A 57 -5.18 6.31 -15.95
N LYS A 58 -5.81 5.96 -17.08
CA LYS A 58 -5.14 5.57 -18.34
C LYS A 58 -4.27 6.68 -18.97
N ARG A 59 -4.42 7.93 -18.55
CA ARG A 59 -3.58 9.08 -18.95
C ARG A 59 -2.66 9.56 -17.80
N GLY A 60 -2.67 8.83 -16.70
CA GLY A 60 -1.97 9.15 -15.46
C GLY A 60 -0.49 8.76 -15.44
N PRO A 61 0.15 8.86 -14.26
CA PRO A 61 1.57 8.55 -14.07
C PRO A 61 1.90 7.08 -14.35
N PHE A 62 0.93 6.17 -14.15
CA PHE A 62 1.11 4.73 -14.40
C PHE A 62 0.59 4.26 -15.76
N ARG A 63 0.32 5.16 -16.72
CA ARG A 63 -0.23 4.81 -18.04
C ARG A 63 0.48 3.63 -18.72
N LYS A 64 1.81 3.60 -18.71
CA LYS A 64 2.59 2.51 -19.35
C LYS A 64 2.35 1.17 -18.65
N CYS A 65 2.36 1.17 -17.33
CA CYS A 65 2.06 -0.02 -16.52
C CYS A 65 0.61 -0.51 -16.71
N LEU A 66 -0.36 0.41 -16.73
CA LEU A 66 -1.77 0.08 -16.87
C LEU A 66 -2.14 -0.51 -18.23
N ARG A 67 -1.31 -0.37 -19.27
CA ARG A 67 -1.50 -1.07 -20.55
C ARG A 67 -1.40 -2.59 -20.39
N ASN A 68 -0.54 -3.05 -19.47
CA ASN A 68 -0.24 -4.48 -19.29
C ASN A 68 -0.83 -5.04 -17.99
N LYS A 69 -1.06 -4.19 -16.98
CA LYS A 69 -1.46 -4.56 -15.61
C LYS A 69 -2.75 -3.86 -15.18
N ARG A 70 -3.72 -3.78 -16.09
CA ARG A 70 -4.99 -3.06 -15.87
C ARG A 70 -5.79 -3.60 -14.69
N GLU A 71 -5.94 -4.92 -14.60
CA GLU A 71 -6.69 -5.57 -13.53
C GLU A 71 -6.04 -5.33 -12.16
N ALA A 72 -4.71 -5.47 -12.07
CA ALA A 72 -3.97 -5.13 -10.85
C ALA A 72 -4.22 -3.67 -10.43
N GLY A 73 -4.13 -2.72 -11.37
CA GLY A 73 -4.42 -1.31 -11.10
C GLY A 73 -5.85 -1.08 -10.59
N GLN A 74 -6.83 -1.78 -11.13
CA GLN A 74 -8.23 -1.73 -10.65
C GLN A 74 -8.39 -2.28 -9.24
N ASN A 75 -7.69 -3.38 -8.91
CA ASN A 75 -7.74 -3.97 -7.57
C ASN A 75 -7.12 -3.03 -6.52
N PHE A 76 -5.96 -2.44 -6.81
CA PHE A 76 -5.36 -1.41 -5.96
C PHE A 76 -6.25 -0.17 -5.84
N TYR A 77 -6.87 0.27 -6.94
CA TYR A 77 -7.81 1.40 -6.92
C TYR A 77 -9.01 1.14 -6.00
N ARG A 78 -9.63 -0.04 -6.10
CA ARG A 78 -10.77 -0.43 -5.25
C ARG A 78 -10.40 -0.48 -3.78
N SER A 79 -9.27 -1.12 -3.44
CA SER A 79 -8.76 -1.16 -2.07
C SER A 79 -8.49 0.25 -1.54
N CYS A 80 -7.81 1.09 -2.32
CA CYS A 80 -7.55 2.47 -1.94
C CYS A 80 -8.83 3.26 -1.66
N MET A 81 -9.85 3.15 -2.53
CA MET A 81 -11.12 3.84 -2.34
C MET A 81 -11.85 3.35 -1.10
N TYR A 82 -11.80 2.05 -0.82
CA TYR A 82 -12.38 1.46 0.39
C TYR A 82 -11.71 2.03 1.65
N ASP A 83 -10.37 2.01 1.71
CA ASP A 83 -9.60 2.53 2.85
C ASP A 83 -9.79 4.03 3.04
N ALA A 84 -9.80 4.79 1.94
CA ALA A 84 -10.07 6.22 1.95
C ALA A 84 -11.47 6.52 2.51
N CYS A 85 -12.47 5.72 2.14
CA CYS A 85 -13.83 5.91 2.61
C CYS A 85 -14.02 5.51 4.08
N ALA A 86 -13.41 4.41 4.51
CA ALA A 86 -13.39 4.02 5.92
C ALA A 86 -12.78 5.12 6.80
N ASN A 87 -11.81 5.86 6.27
CA ASN A 87 -11.06 6.89 7.01
C ASN A 87 -11.41 8.33 6.60
N GLN A 88 -12.55 8.55 5.94
CA GLN A 88 -12.89 9.82 5.27
C GLN A 88 -12.83 11.08 6.17
N ARG A 89 -13.02 10.92 7.49
CA ARG A 89 -12.93 12.02 8.47
C ARG A 89 -11.50 12.47 8.73
N ASN A 90 -10.50 11.60 8.52
CA ASN A 90 -9.08 11.90 8.71
C ASN A 90 -8.37 12.01 7.35
N THR A 91 -8.38 13.21 6.77
CA THR A 91 -7.80 13.45 5.43
C THR A 91 -6.30 13.14 5.37
N ARG A 92 -5.55 13.31 6.48
CA ARG A 92 -4.12 12.96 6.55
C ARG A 92 -3.91 11.46 6.46
N LEU A 93 -4.69 10.68 7.22
CA LEU A 93 -4.66 9.23 7.18
C LEU A 93 -5.10 8.70 5.80
N VAL A 94 -6.15 9.27 5.21
CA VAL A 94 -6.57 8.92 3.84
C VAL A 94 -5.43 9.15 2.84
N LYS A 95 -4.75 10.30 2.91
CA LYS A 95 -3.63 10.59 2.02
C LYS A 95 -2.49 9.59 2.22
N LYS A 96 -2.20 9.20 3.46
CA LYS A 96 -1.20 8.17 3.79
C LYS A 96 -1.57 6.82 3.16
N LEU A 97 -2.77 6.31 3.42
CA LEU A 97 -3.24 5.01 2.91
C LEU A 97 -3.32 4.99 1.37
N ALA A 98 -3.74 6.10 0.75
CA ALA A 98 -3.73 6.22 -0.70
C ALA A 98 -2.30 6.16 -1.27
N CYS A 99 -1.34 6.79 -0.61
CA CYS A 99 0.06 6.70 -1.02
C CYS A 99 0.66 5.32 -0.80
N GLU A 100 0.28 4.59 0.24
CA GLU A 100 0.70 3.20 0.44
C GLU A 100 0.21 2.30 -0.70
N SER A 101 -1.05 2.46 -1.11
CA SER A 101 -1.62 1.74 -2.27
C SER A 101 -0.92 2.10 -3.58
N VAL A 102 -0.63 3.39 -3.80
CA VAL A 102 0.10 3.90 -4.97
C VAL A 102 1.53 3.37 -5.02
N ASP A 103 2.23 3.33 -3.89
CA ASP A 103 3.60 2.82 -3.79
C ASP A 103 3.65 1.31 -4.03
N ALA A 104 2.69 0.55 -3.49
CA ALA A 104 2.56 -0.88 -3.73
C ALA A 104 2.32 -1.19 -5.22
N PHE A 105 1.41 -0.46 -5.87
CA PHE A 105 1.18 -0.62 -7.31
C PHE A 105 2.41 -0.24 -8.15
N ALA A 106 3.16 0.78 -7.74
CA ALA A 106 4.41 1.13 -8.41
C ALA A 106 5.42 -0.04 -8.37
N GLY A 107 5.44 -0.82 -7.28
CA GLY A 107 6.23 -2.05 -7.17
C GLY A 107 5.82 -3.14 -8.15
N VAL A 108 4.52 -3.28 -8.44
CA VAL A 108 4.01 -4.24 -9.45
C VAL A 108 4.41 -3.88 -10.87
N CYS A 109 4.53 -2.58 -11.17
CA CYS A 109 4.87 -2.09 -12.50
C CYS A 109 6.32 -2.41 -12.92
N GLY A 110 7.24 -2.54 -11.97
CA GLY A 110 8.67 -2.62 -12.25
C GLY A 110 9.24 -1.31 -12.83
N GLU A 111 10.57 -1.16 -12.77
CA GLU A 111 11.23 0.12 -13.02
C GLU A 111 10.96 0.70 -14.41
N LYS A 112 10.97 -0.15 -15.45
CA LYS A 112 10.86 0.27 -16.86
C LYS A 112 9.49 0.87 -17.20
N LEU A 113 8.45 0.55 -16.42
CA LEU A 113 7.08 1.02 -16.68
C LEU A 113 6.70 2.26 -15.86
N LEU A 114 7.57 2.73 -14.96
CA LEU A 114 7.35 3.91 -14.13
C LEU A 114 7.85 5.19 -14.82
N GLN A 115 7.01 6.22 -14.87
CA GLN A 115 7.44 7.56 -15.30
C GLN A 115 8.34 8.20 -14.24
N ARG A 116 9.46 8.81 -14.60
CA ARG A 116 10.44 9.38 -13.65
C ARG A 116 9.82 10.30 -12.58
N ASN A 117 8.79 11.05 -12.93
CA ASN A 117 8.12 12.02 -12.06
C ASN A 117 6.82 11.50 -11.42
N TRP A 118 6.54 10.20 -11.44
CA TRP A 118 5.26 9.65 -10.95
C TRP A 118 4.97 10.07 -9.50
N ARG A 119 5.98 10.08 -8.62
CA ARG A 119 5.87 10.52 -7.21
C ARG A 119 5.48 11.99 -7.07
N ASN A 120 6.01 12.85 -7.94
CA ASN A 120 5.64 14.27 -7.95
C ASN A 120 4.20 14.45 -8.41
N ARG A 121 3.77 13.71 -9.44
CA ARG A 121 2.41 13.74 -9.97
C ARG A 121 1.36 13.21 -8.98
N THR A 122 1.71 12.20 -8.18
CA THR A 122 0.83 11.67 -7.12
C THR A 122 0.98 12.42 -5.80
N GLY A 123 2.01 13.24 -5.64
CA GLY A 123 2.35 13.86 -4.36
C GLY A 123 2.58 12.83 -3.25
N CYS A 124 3.03 11.62 -3.60
CA CYS A 124 3.35 10.56 -2.65
C CYS A 124 4.85 10.54 -2.42
N ARG A 125 5.24 10.94 -1.21
CA ARG A 125 6.62 10.97 -0.73
C ARG A 125 6.79 9.86 0.31
N CYS A 126 8.01 9.33 0.41
CA CYS A 126 8.33 8.42 1.50
C CYS A 126 8.21 9.14 2.84
N PRO A 127 7.69 8.47 3.89
CA PRO A 127 7.54 9.09 5.20
C PRO A 127 8.90 9.22 5.91
N GLY A 128 9.08 10.28 6.68
CA GLY A 128 10.26 10.50 7.53
C GLY A 128 11.58 10.44 6.77
N GLU A 129 12.53 9.64 7.26
CA GLU A 129 13.87 9.49 6.69
C GLU A 129 13.96 8.37 5.62
N LEU A 130 12.84 7.73 5.28
CA LEU A 130 12.84 6.68 4.29
C LEU A 130 13.05 7.27 2.89
N VAL A 131 13.78 6.53 2.07
CA VAL A 131 14.08 6.89 0.68
C VAL A 131 13.43 5.88 -0.25
N TRP A 132 12.87 6.38 -1.35
CA TRP A 132 12.34 5.49 -2.38
C TRP A 132 13.49 4.74 -3.03
N THR A 133 13.45 3.42 -2.94
CA THR A 133 14.32 2.56 -3.72
C THR A 133 13.51 1.80 -4.75
N LYS A 134 14.11 1.61 -5.92
CA LYS A 134 13.50 0.79 -6.97
C LYS A 134 13.79 -0.69 -6.79
N CYS A 135 14.96 -1.03 -6.25
CA CYS A 135 15.30 -2.36 -5.74
C CYS A 135 15.65 -2.24 -4.25
N GLY A 136 14.67 -2.54 -3.41
CA GLY A 136 14.81 -2.65 -1.97
C GLY A 136 14.81 -4.09 -1.49
N ARG A 137 15.15 -4.25 -0.22
CA ARG A 137 15.07 -5.55 0.45
C ARG A 137 13.61 -5.86 0.78
N GLU A 138 13.20 -7.09 0.50
CA GLU A 138 11.86 -7.58 0.83
C GLU A 138 11.53 -7.34 2.30
N CYS A 139 12.34 -7.87 3.22
CA CYS A 139 12.19 -7.58 4.63
C CYS A 139 12.89 -6.29 5.06
N THR A 140 12.34 -5.69 6.11
CA THR A 140 12.86 -4.51 6.76
C THR A 140 13.78 -4.91 7.92
N ARG A 141 15.02 -4.43 7.91
CA ARG A 141 15.96 -4.60 9.04
C ARG A 141 15.56 -3.64 10.15
N THR A 142 15.54 -4.11 11.39
CA THR A 142 15.33 -3.30 12.59
C THR A 142 16.51 -3.55 13.53
N CYS A 143 16.73 -2.68 14.53
CA CYS A 143 17.78 -2.92 15.53
C CYS A 143 17.58 -4.26 16.27
N ARG A 144 16.31 -4.69 16.44
CA ARG A 144 15.95 -5.96 17.10
C ARG A 144 16.16 -7.18 16.21
N LYS A 145 16.01 -7.04 14.89
CA LYS A 145 16.20 -8.11 13.90
C LYS A 145 17.21 -7.67 12.84
N PRO A 146 18.49 -7.53 13.23
CA PRO A 146 19.52 -7.04 12.34
C PRO A 146 19.82 -8.04 11.23
N ASN A 147 19.95 -9.33 11.55
CA ASN A 147 20.39 -10.37 10.62
C ASN A 147 19.22 -11.16 10.02
N ILE A 148 18.14 -10.45 9.64
CA ILE A 148 16.98 -11.08 9.00
C ILE A 148 17.36 -11.65 7.63
N LYS A 149 17.14 -12.96 7.45
CA LYS A 149 17.24 -13.64 6.16
C LYS A 149 15.96 -13.37 5.37
N CYS A 150 16.10 -12.96 4.12
CA CYS A 150 15.01 -12.59 3.21
C CYS A 150 15.27 -13.20 1.85
N SER A 151 14.25 -13.26 0.99
CA SER A 151 14.50 -13.53 -0.42
C SER A 151 15.43 -12.47 -1.01
N PHE A 152 16.22 -12.87 -2.01
CA PHE A 152 17.04 -11.95 -2.81
C PHE A 152 16.21 -11.17 -3.85
N LYS A 153 14.88 -11.30 -3.82
CA LYS A 153 13.98 -10.54 -4.71
C LYS A 153 14.00 -9.05 -4.36
N CYS A 154 14.34 -8.24 -5.35
CA CYS A 154 14.19 -6.79 -5.30
C CYS A 154 12.72 -6.39 -5.21
N VAL A 155 12.36 -5.54 -4.26
CA VAL A 155 11.03 -4.91 -4.19
C VAL A 155 11.14 -3.40 -4.21
N ALA A 156 10.36 -2.71 -5.05
CA ALA A 156 10.32 -1.25 -5.02
C ALA A 156 9.53 -0.80 -3.79
N LYS A 157 10.18 -0.06 -2.88
CA LYS A 157 9.57 0.38 -1.62
C LYS A 157 10.27 1.63 -1.09
N CYS A 158 9.63 2.32 -0.15
CA CYS A 158 10.35 3.23 0.73
C CYS A 158 11.13 2.40 1.74
N GLN A 159 12.43 2.63 1.85
CA GLN A 159 13.29 1.96 2.83
C GLN A 159 14.34 2.92 3.36
N CYS A 160 14.93 2.58 4.51
CA CYS A 160 16.06 3.32 5.01
C CYS A 160 17.29 3.27 4.08
N PRO A 161 18.07 4.36 4.00
CA PRO A 161 19.28 4.40 3.17
C PRO A 161 20.34 3.43 3.69
N ARG A 162 21.31 3.08 2.82
CA ARG A 162 22.40 2.15 3.17
C ARG A 162 23.27 2.63 4.33
N SER A 163 23.40 3.95 4.52
CA SER A 163 24.15 4.56 5.62
C SER A 163 23.49 4.36 7.00
N ARG A 164 22.17 4.22 7.05
CA ARG A 164 21.39 4.02 8.29
C ARG A 164 20.32 2.95 8.07
N PRO A 165 20.69 1.67 7.91
CA PRO A 165 19.82 0.65 7.33
C PRO A 165 18.77 0.07 8.29
N TYR A 166 18.78 0.46 9.58
CA TYR A 166 17.89 -0.11 10.59
C TYR A 166 16.67 0.80 10.78
N GLN A 167 15.50 0.32 10.42
CA GLN A 167 14.27 1.10 10.52
C GLN A 167 13.67 1.03 11.93
N GLN A 168 13.27 2.18 12.45
CA GLN A 168 12.48 2.33 13.67
C GLN A 168 11.30 3.28 13.36
N GLY A 169 10.14 2.71 13.04
CA GLY A 169 9.00 3.51 12.56
C GLY A 169 9.31 4.20 11.22
N ILE A 170 9.33 5.54 11.23
CA ILE A 170 9.69 6.38 10.07
C ILE A 170 11.12 6.96 10.16
N SER A 171 11.90 6.53 11.16
CA SER A 171 13.29 6.95 11.39
C SER A 171 14.26 5.85 10.99
N CYS A 172 15.47 6.25 10.61
CA CYS A 172 16.52 5.37 10.12
C CYS A 172 17.76 5.46 10.99
N LEU A 173 18.15 4.33 11.58
CA LEU A 173 19.23 4.21 12.55
C LEU A 173 20.43 3.50 11.93
N ASP A 174 21.63 3.88 12.37
CA ASP A 174 22.85 3.11 12.14
C ASP A 174 23.16 2.18 13.33
N ALA A 175 24.20 1.37 13.20
CA ALA A 175 24.60 0.42 14.24
C ALA A 175 25.04 1.11 15.56
N ARG A 176 25.56 2.34 15.50
CA ARG A 176 25.97 3.11 16.68
C ARG A 176 24.73 3.59 17.44
N MET A 177 23.73 4.12 16.72
CA MET A 177 22.45 4.54 17.29
C MET A 177 21.70 3.37 17.93
N CYS A 178 21.60 2.23 17.24
CA CYS A 178 20.96 1.05 17.79
C CYS A 178 21.62 0.56 19.10
N ARG A 179 22.97 0.66 19.21
CA ARG A 179 23.73 0.32 20.44
C ARG A 179 23.45 1.32 21.55
N LYS A 180 23.51 2.62 21.24
CA LYS A 180 23.22 3.70 22.21
C LYS A 180 21.82 3.56 22.82
N LEU A 181 20.85 3.15 22.00
CA LEU A 181 19.46 2.94 22.42
C LEU A 181 19.22 1.57 23.07
N LYS A 182 20.26 0.73 23.23
CA LYS A 182 20.16 -0.65 23.75
C LYS A 182 19.07 -1.49 23.07
N LEU A 183 18.85 -1.27 21.77
CA LEU A 183 17.79 -1.94 20.99
C LEU A 183 18.25 -3.27 20.35
N TRP A 184 19.54 -3.58 20.41
CA TRP A 184 20.07 -4.88 20.03
C TRP A 184 19.72 -5.88 21.12
N GLN A 185 18.97 -6.92 20.77
CA GLN A 185 18.78 -8.04 21.68
C GLN A 185 19.91 -9.07 21.50
N PRO A 186 20.45 -9.64 22.59
CA PRO A 186 21.06 -10.95 22.51
C PRO A 186 19.95 -11.95 22.15
N VAL A 187 20.19 -12.78 21.14
CA VAL A 187 19.32 -13.93 20.82
C VAL A 187 19.65 -15.04 21.80
#